data_AF-A0A2G5LCI5-F1
#
_entry.id   AF-A0A2G5LCI5-F1
#
_cell.length_a   1.000
_cell.length_b   1.000
_cell.length_c   1.000
_cell.angle_alpha   90.00
_cell.angle_beta   90.00
_cell.angle_gamma   90.00
#
_symmetry.space_group_name_H-M   'P 1'
#
loop_
_entity.id
_entity.type
_entity.pdbx_description
1 polymer ?
#
loop_
_entity_poly.entity_id
_entity_poly.type
_entity_poly.pdbx_seq_one_letter_code
_entity_poly.pdbx_strand_id
1 'polypeptide(L)'
;MIKIFIKKLGVFTVMLIALASCDLERLEPALEVADGGGTLETFTAYSINSTDPMGSNVYGRIVFWETDLDQTLVQISLYNTIDDTLHPAILVEGAAGVGTSTMMTLDEVNGSTGELSDSKFFLIADTAFYGSITTLNAHVSISLSPTDDTVVAAGDIGINAEPVETN
;
A
#
# COMPACT_ATOMS: atom_id res chain seq x y z
N MET A 1 -38.31 16.26 -64.31
CA MET A 1 -39.61 16.62 -63.70
C MET A 1 -39.87 15.65 -62.55
N ILE A 2 -39.74 16.06 -61.29
CA ILE A 2 -40.37 15.39 -60.11
C ILE A 2 -40.28 16.29 -58.86
N LYS A 3 -41.19 16.02 -57.90
CA LYS A 3 -41.55 16.77 -56.68
C LYS A 3 -41.76 15.74 -55.54
N ILE A 4 -41.73 16.05 -54.23
CA ILE A 4 -41.70 17.35 -53.51
C ILE A 4 -40.95 17.18 -52.16
N PHE A 5 -40.61 18.30 -51.49
CA PHE A 5 -40.21 18.48 -50.07
C PHE A 5 -40.54 17.35 -49.05
N ILE A 6 -39.62 17.16 -48.09
CA ILE A 6 -39.98 17.04 -46.66
C ILE A 6 -39.23 18.13 -45.88
N LYS A 7 -39.90 18.72 -44.87
CA LYS A 7 -39.53 19.98 -44.24
C LYS A 7 -39.61 19.84 -42.72
N LYS A 8 -38.51 20.19 -42.02
CA LYS A 8 -38.36 20.29 -40.54
C LYS A 8 -38.44 18.97 -39.74
N LEU A 9 -37.42 18.78 -38.88
CA LEU A 9 -37.44 18.38 -37.46
C LEU A 9 -36.13 17.58 -37.18
N GLY A 10 -35.28 17.92 -36.22
CA GLY A 10 -35.34 19.04 -35.27
C GLY A 10 -33.95 19.53 -34.86
N VAL A 11 -33.92 20.73 -34.28
CA VAL A 11 -32.74 21.29 -33.61
C VAL A 11 -32.65 20.66 -32.23
N PHE A 12 -31.84 19.62 -32.05
CA PHE A 12 -31.25 19.26 -30.76
C PHE A 12 -30.12 18.24 -30.92
N THR A 13 -28.90 18.66 -30.60
CA THR A 13 -27.86 17.93 -29.84
C THR A 13 -26.67 18.88 -29.73
N VAL A 14 -26.79 19.86 -28.84
CA VAL A 14 -25.61 20.42 -28.19
C VAL A 14 -25.27 19.43 -27.09
N MET A 15 -24.18 18.70 -27.25
CA MET A 15 -23.49 18.11 -26.12
C MET A 15 -22.00 18.18 -26.38
N LEU A 16 -21.39 19.27 -25.89
CA LEU A 16 -19.96 19.29 -25.63
C LEU A 16 -19.68 18.12 -24.69
N ILE A 17 -19.00 17.08 -25.19
CA ILE A 17 -18.31 16.15 -24.32
C ILE A 17 -17.03 16.87 -23.90
N ALA A 18 -17.17 17.70 -22.86
CA ALA A 18 -16.02 18.10 -22.08
C ALA A 18 -15.50 16.82 -21.42
N LEU A 19 -14.36 16.34 -21.91
CA LEU A 19 -13.58 15.32 -21.22
C LEU A 19 -13.03 15.99 -19.94
N ALA A 20 -13.85 15.99 -18.90
CA ALA A 20 -13.39 16.29 -17.56
C ALA A 20 -12.33 15.23 -17.23
N SER A 21 -11.08 15.68 -17.10
CA SER A 21 -9.99 14.86 -16.61
C SER A 21 -10.39 14.36 -15.22
N CYS A 22 -10.66 13.05 -15.10
CA CYS A 22 -10.54 12.41 -13.81
C CYS A 22 -9.04 12.24 -13.55
N ASP A 23 -8.38 13.33 -13.14
CA ASP A 23 -7.23 13.17 -12.27
C ASP A 23 -7.75 12.40 -11.05
N LEU A 24 -7.30 11.16 -10.91
CA LEU A 24 -7.54 10.39 -9.72
C LEU A 24 -6.60 10.96 -8.65
N GLU A 25 -7.03 12.08 -8.06
CA GLU A 25 -6.30 12.76 -6.99
C GLU A 25 -5.92 11.72 -5.93
N ARG A 26 -4.61 11.51 -5.76
CA ARG A 26 -4.08 10.65 -4.70
C ARG A 26 -4.68 11.13 -3.38
N LEU A 27 -5.31 10.23 -2.64
CA LEU A 27 -5.85 10.55 -1.32
C LEU A 27 -4.71 11.06 -0.44
N GLU A 28 -4.76 12.35 -0.12
CA GLU A 28 -3.85 12.98 0.82
C GLU A 28 -4.00 12.33 2.22
N PRO A 29 -2.93 12.22 3.01
CA PRO A 29 -3.01 11.69 4.37
C PRO A 29 -4.00 12.50 5.23
N ALA A 30 -4.92 11.82 5.90
CA ALA A 30 -5.78 12.44 6.89
C ALA A 30 -4.97 12.71 8.17
N LEU A 31 -4.54 13.96 8.36
CA LEU A 31 -3.75 14.41 9.52
C LEU A 31 -4.58 14.67 10.79
N GLU A 32 -5.90 14.66 10.68
CA GLU A 32 -6.83 14.96 11.79
C GLU A 32 -7.30 13.67 12.47
N VAL A 33 -6.88 13.46 13.72
CA VAL A 33 -7.39 12.39 14.59
C VAL A 33 -8.56 12.88 15.45
N ALA A 34 -9.36 11.95 15.98
CA ALA A 34 -10.44 12.29 16.90
C ALA A 34 -9.92 12.88 18.22
N ASP A 35 -10.67 13.81 18.81
CA ASP A 35 -10.34 14.49 20.07
C ASP A 35 -10.07 13.47 21.20
N GLY A 36 -8.86 13.49 21.75
CA GLY A 36 -8.37 12.52 22.75
C GLY A 36 -7.62 11.30 22.20
N GLY A 37 -7.44 11.17 20.88
CA GLY A 37 -6.43 10.28 20.29
C GLY A 37 -5.05 10.94 20.31
N GLY A 38 -4.00 10.19 20.64
CA GLY A 38 -2.62 10.66 20.48
C GLY A 38 -2.27 10.88 19.01
N THR A 39 -1.43 11.86 18.71
CA THR A 39 -0.94 12.10 17.34
C THR A 39 0.28 11.23 17.07
N LEU A 40 0.16 10.31 16.12
CA LEU A 40 1.31 9.61 15.54
C LEU A 40 1.96 10.56 14.54
N GLU A 41 2.95 11.33 14.98
CA GLU A 41 3.63 12.33 14.14
C GLU A 41 4.91 11.78 13.53
N THR A 42 5.73 11.05 14.30
CA THR A 42 7.00 10.49 13.82
C THR A 42 6.76 9.21 13.01
N PHE A 43 7.22 9.18 11.76
CA PHE A 43 7.13 7.95 10.95
C PHE A 43 8.22 7.83 9.88
N THR A 44 8.39 6.62 9.37
CA THR A 44 9.20 6.32 8.18
C THR A 44 8.50 5.28 7.31
N ALA A 45 8.48 5.49 5.99
CA ALA A 45 7.73 4.67 5.05
C ALA A 45 8.58 4.19 3.87
N TYR A 46 8.34 2.95 3.43
CA TYR A 46 9.05 2.30 2.33
C TYR A 46 8.08 1.72 1.30
N SER A 47 8.42 1.80 0.02
CA SER A 47 7.62 1.21 -1.06
C SER A 47 7.69 -0.31 -1.04
N ILE A 48 6.55 -0.95 -1.31
CA ILE A 48 6.45 -2.37 -1.65
C ILE A 48 6.19 -2.44 -3.16
N ASN A 49 7.08 -3.09 -3.91
CA ASN A 49 6.98 -3.21 -5.36
C ASN A 49 6.61 -4.65 -5.75
N SER A 50 5.94 -4.82 -6.90
CA SER A 50 5.56 -6.15 -7.36
C SER A 50 6.77 -6.95 -7.85
N THR A 51 6.80 -8.23 -7.49
CA THR A 51 7.69 -9.24 -8.06
C THR A 51 7.10 -9.89 -9.32
N ASP A 52 5.78 -9.78 -9.54
CA ASP A 52 5.08 -10.18 -10.75
C ASP A 52 4.29 -9.01 -11.37
N PRO A 53 4.98 -8.09 -12.08
CA PRO A 53 4.34 -6.96 -12.76
C PRO A 53 3.53 -7.35 -14.00
N MET A 54 3.50 -8.63 -14.40
CA MET A 54 2.77 -9.13 -15.57
C MET A 54 1.51 -9.92 -15.21
N GLY A 55 1.41 -10.47 -14.00
CA GLY A 55 0.22 -11.04 -13.40
C GLY A 55 -0.54 -10.01 -12.56
N SER A 56 -0.72 -10.28 -11.27
CA SER A 56 -1.53 -9.41 -10.38
C SER A 56 -0.94 -8.02 -10.17
N ASN A 57 0.39 -7.84 -10.32
CA ASN A 57 1.08 -6.58 -10.09
C ASN A 57 0.72 -5.96 -8.72
N VAL A 58 0.89 -6.75 -7.64
CA VAL A 58 0.65 -6.33 -6.26
C VAL A 58 1.74 -5.34 -5.84
N TYR A 59 1.37 -4.14 -5.42
CA TYR A 59 2.30 -3.12 -4.92
C TYR A 59 1.67 -2.35 -3.76
N GLY A 60 2.45 -1.55 -3.03
CA GLY A 60 1.93 -0.81 -1.90
C GLY A 60 3.00 -0.09 -1.09
N ARG A 61 2.76 0.03 0.20
CA ARG A 61 3.63 0.73 1.15
C ARG A 61 3.58 0.06 2.52
N ILE A 62 4.73 0.02 3.19
CA ILE A 62 4.85 -0.23 4.62
C ILE A 62 5.20 1.08 5.33
N VAL A 63 4.56 1.36 6.45
CA VAL A 63 4.81 2.53 7.29
C VAL A 63 5.09 2.07 8.71
N PHE A 64 6.16 2.59 9.29
CA PHE A 64 6.52 2.42 10.69
C PHE A 64 6.25 3.74 11.41
N TRP A 65 5.37 3.72 12.40
CA TRP A 65 5.05 4.86 13.24
C TRP A 65 5.69 4.68 14.62
N GLU A 66 6.34 5.71 15.15
CA GLU A 66 6.77 5.75 16.54
C GLU A 66 5.58 6.15 17.44
N THR A 67 5.58 5.68 18.69
CA THR A 67 4.57 6.02 19.69
C THR A 67 5.21 6.77 20.85
N ASP A 68 4.42 7.47 21.66
CA ASP A 68 4.87 8.13 22.91
C ASP A 68 5.51 7.18 23.95
N LEU A 69 5.52 5.87 23.69
CA LEU A 69 6.13 4.83 24.52
C LEU A 69 7.37 4.18 23.85
N ASP A 70 7.94 4.85 22.83
CA ASP A 70 9.05 4.39 21.98
C ASP A 70 8.77 3.08 21.20
N GLN A 71 7.54 2.56 21.25
CA GLN A 71 7.13 1.34 20.51
C GLN A 71 6.83 1.66 19.06
N THR A 72 6.96 0.67 18.17
CA THR A 72 6.65 0.84 16.73
C THR A 72 5.30 0.22 16.37
N LEU A 73 4.46 0.97 15.66
CA LEU A 73 3.26 0.47 14.99
C LEU A 73 3.55 0.32 13.49
N VAL A 74 3.38 -0.89 12.97
CA VAL A 74 3.56 -1.20 11.54
C VAL A 74 2.21 -1.19 10.84
N GLN A 75 2.09 -0.39 9.78
CA GLN A 75 0.95 -0.38 8.87
C GLN A 75 1.40 -0.88 7.50
N ILE A 76 0.58 -1.73 6.86
CA ILE A 76 0.76 -2.12 5.46
C ILE A 76 -0.50 -1.72 4.69
N SER A 77 -0.31 -1.20 3.48
CA SER A 77 -1.37 -0.92 2.52
C SER A 77 -0.94 -1.41 1.14
N LEU A 78 -1.67 -2.38 0.59
CA LEU A 78 -1.44 -2.98 -0.73
C LEU A 78 -2.57 -2.64 -1.72
N TYR A 79 -2.24 -2.71 -3.01
CA TYR A 79 -3.13 -2.52 -4.15
C TYR A 79 -2.97 -3.69 -5.11
N ASN A 80 -4.02 -3.96 -5.90
CA ASN A 80 -4.14 -5.11 -6.81
C ASN A 80 -3.98 -6.49 -6.12
N THR A 81 -4.28 -6.56 -4.83
CA THR A 81 -4.43 -7.81 -4.09
C THR A 81 -5.59 -8.65 -4.63
N ILE A 82 -5.64 -9.93 -4.24
CA ILE A 82 -6.67 -10.86 -4.71
C ILE A 82 -7.80 -10.89 -3.67
N ASP A 83 -9.00 -10.48 -4.08
CA ASP A 83 -10.22 -10.55 -3.24
C ASP A 83 -10.37 -11.93 -2.57
N ASP A 84 -10.84 -11.92 -1.33
CA ASP A 84 -11.06 -13.08 -0.45
C ASP A 84 -9.81 -13.96 -0.20
N THR A 85 -8.61 -13.44 -0.51
CA THR A 85 -7.32 -14.06 -0.18
C THR A 85 -6.63 -13.31 0.96
N LEU A 86 -5.92 -14.03 1.83
CA LEU A 86 -5.04 -13.45 2.84
C LEU A 86 -3.60 -13.54 2.34
N HIS A 87 -2.83 -12.46 2.43
CA HIS A 87 -1.46 -12.38 1.91
C HIS A 87 -0.46 -12.20 3.07
N PRO A 88 0.21 -13.26 3.55
CA PRO A 88 1.13 -13.18 4.69
C PRO A 88 2.25 -12.16 4.49
N ALA A 89 2.43 -11.25 5.45
CA ALA A 89 3.53 -10.29 5.44
C ALA A 89 4.60 -10.64 6.50
N ILE A 90 5.86 -10.68 6.07
CA ILE A 90 7.01 -10.97 6.94
C ILE A 90 8.15 -9.98 6.69
N LEU A 91 8.93 -9.69 7.74
CA LEU A 91 10.24 -9.05 7.62
C LEU A 91 11.32 -10.12 7.50
N VAL A 92 12.22 -9.95 6.53
CA VAL A 92 13.27 -10.91 6.15
C VAL A 92 14.63 -10.20 6.17
N GLU A 93 15.64 -10.85 6.74
CA GLU A 93 17.02 -10.36 6.80
C GLU A 93 17.68 -10.40 5.42
N GLY A 94 18.30 -9.30 5.01
CA GLY A 94 18.91 -9.10 3.70
C GLY A 94 18.03 -8.29 2.73
N ALA A 95 18.59 -7.95 1.58
CA ALA A 95 17.87 -7.27 0.50
C ALA A 95 16.84 -8.19 -0.18
N ALA A 96 15.82 -7.58 -0.78
CA ALA A 96 14.73 -8.28 -1.48
C ALA A 96 15.24 -9.22 -2.57
N GLY A 97 14.69 -10.44 -2.60
CA GLY A 97 15.10 -11.49 -3.55
C GLY A 97 16.46 -12.16 -3.25
N VAL A 98 17.15 -11.76 -2.17
CA VAL A 98 18.40 -12.38 -1.71
C VAL A 98 18.28 -12.92 -0.28
N GLY A 99 17.59 -12.19 0.60
CA GLY A 99 17.34 -12.59 1.98
C GLY A 99 16.41 -13.81 2.10
N THR A 100 16.67 -14.68 3.07
CA THR A 100 15.88 -15.91 3.31
C THR A 100 15.56 -16.19 4.78
N SER A 101 16.08 -15.38 5.71
CA SER A 101 15.90 -15.59 7.16
C SER A 101 14.79 -14.68 7.68
N THR A 102 13.67 -15.26 8.11
CA THR A 102 12.56 -14.49 8.68
C THR A 102 12.99 -13.87 10.01
N MET A 103 12.96 -12.55 10.09
CA MET A 103 13.21 -11.79 11.32
C MET A 103 11.95 -11.69 12.17
N MET A 104 10.81 -11.47 11.52
CA MET A 104 9.53 -11.22 12.20
C MET A 104 8.37 -11.58 11.26
N THR A 105 7.40 -12.32 11.77
CA THR A 105 6.06 -12.40 11.16
C THR A 105 5.28 -11.18 11.64
N LEU A 106 4.65 -10.45 10.71
CA LEU A 106 3.78 -9.33 11.02
C LEU A 106 2.34 -9.89 11.17
N ASP A 107 1.47 -9.58 10.23
CA ASP A 107 0.12 -10.11 10.08
C ASP A 107 -0.14 -10.38 8.58
N GLU A 108 -1.25 -11.01 8.23
CA GLU A 108 -1.67 -11.20 6.84
C GLU A 108 -2.35 -9.91 6.32
N VAL A 109 -2.19 -9.58 5.05
CA VAL A 109 -2.96 -8.51 4.40
C VAL A 109 -4.23 -9.11 3.81
N ASN A 110 -5.39 -8.59 4.20
CA ASN A 110 -6.66 -8.98 3.62
C ASN A 110 -6.78 -8.42 2.20
N GLY A 111 -6.87 -9.31 1.21
CA GLY A 111 -6.81 -8.93 -0.19
C GLY A 111 -8.02 -8.14 -0.69
N SER A 112 -9.16 -8.19 0.02
CA SER A 112 -10.37 -7.39 -0.28
C SER A 112 -10.29 -5.95 0.27
N THR A 113 -9.38 -5.65 1.21
CA THR A 113 -9.19 -4.30 1.77
C THR A 113 -7.82 -3.68 1.45
N GLY A 114 -6.81 -4.51 1.18
CA GLY A 114 -5.42 -4.10 1.08
C GLY A 114 -4.75 -3.78 2.42
N GLU A 115 -5.43 -3.99 3.56
CA GLU A 115 -4.95 -3.70 4.91
C GLU A 115 -4.69 -4.98 5.72
N LEU A 116 -3.94 -4.87 6.82
CA LEU A 116 -3.71 -5.98 7.77
C LEU A 116 -5.03 -6.56 8.31
N SER A 117 -5.12 -7.89 8.42
CA SER A 117 -6.38 -8.61 8.69
C SER A 117 -6.87 -8.57 10.14
N ASP A 118 -5.97 -8.68 11.12
CA ASP A 118 -6.35 -8.76 12.54
C ASP A 118 -6.52 -7.37 13.16
N SER A 119 -5.74 -6.38 12.71
CA SER A 119 -5.78 -5.00 13.20
C SER A 119 -5.07 -4.05 12.25
N LYS A 120 -5.54 -2.79 12.16
CA LYS A 120 -4.95 -1.73 11.31
C LYS A 120 -3.43 -1.56 11.49
N PHE A 121 -2.90 -1.87 12.68
CA PHE A 121 -1.48 -1.83 12.99
C PHE A 121 -1.03 -3.13 13.67
N PHE A 122 0.16 -3.60 13.30
CA PHE A 122 0.90 -4.60 14.05
C PHE A 122 1.84 -3.91 15.05
N LEU A 123 1.88 -4.36 16.30
CA LEU A 123 2.69 -3.76 17.37
C LEU A 123 4.04 -4.47 17.53
N ILE A 124 5.13 -3.71 17.35
CA ILE A 124 6.47 -4.12 17.78
C ILE A 124 6.75 -3.43 19.12
N ALA A 125 6.74 -4.23 20.19
CA ALA A 125 6.92 -3.74 21.56
C ALA A 125 8.38 -3.47 21.96
N ASP A 126 9.36 -3.81 21.11
CA ASP A 126 10.77 -3.48 21.33
C ASP A 126 11.00 -1.99 21.06
N THR A 127 11.32 -1.25 22.11
CA THR A 127 11.53 0.21 22.05
C THR A 127 12.83 0.61 21.37
N ALA A 128 13.72 -0.34 21.05
CA ALA A 128 14.89 -0.08 20.21
C ALA A 128 14.58 -0.21 18.71
N PHE A 129 13.44 -0.79 18.33
CA PHE A 129 13.17 -1.14 16.93
C PHE A 129 13.10 0.10 16.04
N TYR A 130 12.32 1.12 16.40
CA TYR A 130 12.09 2.30 15.56
C TYR A 130 13.39 3.00 15.14
N GLY A 131 14.22 3.36 16.13
CA GLY A 131 15.53 3.98 15.91
C GLY A 131 16.53 3.11 15.16
N SER A 132 16.29 1.79 15.01
CA SER A 132 17.15 0.88 14.25
C SER A 132 16.80 0.79 12.76
N ILE A 133 15.59 1.18 12.34
CA ILE A 133 15.02 0.90 11.01
C ILE A 133 15.95 1.36 9.88
N THR A 134 16.52 2.57 9.97
CA THR A 134 17.42 3.14 8.93
C THR A 134 18.73 2.37 8.77
N THR A 135 19.12 1.57 9.77
CA THR A 135 20.32 0.72 9.75
C THR A 135 20.01 -0.77 9.55
N LEU A 136 18.73 -1.12 9.44
CA LEU A 136 18.28 -2.49 9.29
C LEU A 136 18.68 -3.02 7.91
N ASN A 137 19.26 -4.22 7.86
CA ASN A 137 19.45 -4.96 6.61
C ASN A 137 18.28 -5.91 6.40
N ALA A 138 17.17 -5.39 5.88
CA ALA A 138 15.95 -6.17 5.72
C ALA A 138 15.14 -5.77 4.49
N HIS A 139 14.11 -6.56 4.22
CA HIS A 139 12.98 -6.22 3.36
C HIS A 139 11.68 -6.78 3.96
N VAL A 140 10.55 -6.19 3.60
CA VAL A 140 9.23 -6.82 3.75
C VAL A 140 8.97 -7.71 2.53
N SER A 141 8.41 -8.90 2.77
CA SER A 141 8.00 -9.87 1.75
C SER A 141 6.52 -10.20 1.94
N ILE A 142 5.77 -10.22 0.85
CA ILE A 142 4.33 -10.54 0.81
C ILE A 142 4.14 -11.84 0.01
N SER A 143 3.63 -12.89 0.65
CA SER A 143 3.32 -14.18 0.02
C SER A 143 1.94 -14.19 -0.66
N LEU A 144 1.78 -15.03 -1.69
CA LEU A 144 0.54 -15.16 -2.45
C LEU A 144 -0.65 -15.61 -1.58
N SER A 145 -0.45 -16.59 -0.69
CA SER A 145 -1.48 -17.06 0.25
C SER A 145 -0.86 -17.75 1.47
N PRO A 146 -1.62 -18.11 2.52
CA PRO A 146 -1.10 -18.87 3.66
C PRO A 146 -0.71 -20.32 3.31
N THR A 147 -0.97 -20.75 2.07
CA THR A 147 -0.62 -22.08 1.54
C THR A 147 0.27 -22.02 0.30
N ASP A 148 0.72 -20.83 -0.11
CA ASP A 148 1.59 -20.62 -1.27
C ASP A 148 2.58 -19.49 -0.98
N ASP A 149 3.83 -19.87 -0.71
CA ASP A 149 4.94 -18.99 -0.36
C ASP A 149 5.50 -18.20 -1.56
N THR A 150 4.84 -18.23 -2.73
CA THR A 150 5.22 -17.40 -3.88
C THR A 150 5.13 -15.93 -3.50
N VAL A 151 6.28 -15.25 -3.44
CA VAL A 151 6.34 -13.81 -3.14
C VAL A 151 5.74 -13.02 -4.31
N VAL A 152 4.69 -12.24 -4.05
CA VAL A 152 3.96 -11.40 -5.03
C VAL A 152 4.36 -9.93 -4.99
N ALA A 153 4.91 -9.49 -3.86
CA ALA A 153 5.44 -8.15 -3.67
C ALA A 153 6.54 -8.14 -2.60
N ALA A 154 7.52 -7.24 -2.73
CA ALA A 154 8.59 -7.05 -1.76
C ALA A 154 9.02 -5.58 -1.69
N GLY A 155 9.52 -5.14 -0.53
CA GLY A 155 10.01 -3.78 -0.32
C GLY A 155 11.25 -3.76 0.55
N ASP A 156 12.37 -3.30 0.01
CA ASP A 156 13.62 -3.09 0.75
C ASP A 156 13.45 -2.03 1.85
N ILE A 157 14.14 -2.21 2.98
CA ILE A 157 14.08 -1.37 4.18
C ILE A 157 15.50 -1.05 4.66
N GLY A 158 15.68 0.12 5.29
CA GLY A 158 16.92 0.49 5.98
C GLY A 158 18.09 0.64 5.02
N ILE A 159 19.18 -0.11 5.22
CA ILE A 159 20.38 0.05 4.37
C ILE A 159 20.17 -0.38 2.91
N ASN A 160 19.04 -1.03 2.60
CA ASN A 160 18.71 -1.52 1.27
C ASN A 160 17.89 -0.51 0.44
N ALA A 161 17.25 0.49 1.06
CA ALA A 161 16.45 1.50 0.37
C ALA A 161 16.33 2.81 1.15
N GLU A 162 16.19 3.93 0.44
CA GLU A 162 15.81 5.20 1.07
C GLU A 162 14.30 5.21 1.40
N PRO A 163 13.87 5.78 2.54
CA PRO A 163 12.46 6.03 2.82
C PRO A 163 11.82 6.89 1.73
N VAL A 164 10.59 6.58 1.34
CA VAL A 164 9.80 7.40 0.39
C VAL A 164 9.09 8.57 1.07
N GLU A 165 8.92 8.49 2.39
CA GLU A 165 8.29 9.52 3.22
C GLU A 165 8.76 9.34 4.67
N THR A 166 8.99 10.44 5.39
CA THR A 166 9.33 10.44 6.82
C THR A 166 9.00 11.80 7.43
N ASN A 167 8.73 11.82 8.73
CA ASN A 167 8.51 13.01 9.56
C ASN A 167 9.15 12.80 10.93
#